data_AF-A0A0D2NGB4-F1
#
_entry.id   AF-A0A0D2NGB4-F1
#
_cell.length_a   1.000
_cell.length_b   1.000
_cell.length_c   1.000
_cell.angle_alpha   90.00
_cell.angle_beta   90.00
_cell.angle_gamma   90.00
#
_symmetry.space_group_name_H-M   'P 1'
#
loop_
_entity.id
_entity.type
_entity.pdbx_description
1 polymer ?
#
loop_
_entity_poly.entity_id
_entity_poly.type
_entity_poly.pdbx_seq_one_letter_code
_entity_poly.pdbx_strand_id
1 'polypeptide(L)' 'NPSPSDDDLFNALRGYLSTQDLMTVTKKMAREAIMAKFPKVELASRKDFLNQSIDKILS' A
#
# COMPACT_ATOMS: atom_id res chain seq x y z
N ASN A 1 -0.20 18.74 -8.40
CA ASN A 1 -0.80 17.46 -7.99
C ASN A 1 -0.34 17.14 -6.58
N PRO A 2 -1.23 17.20 -5.58
CA PRO A 2 -0.85 16.85 -4.22
C PRO A 2 -0.49 15.37 -4.16
N SER A 3 0.63 15.05 -3.51
CA SER A 3 0.99 13.68 -3.17
C SER A 3 -0.16 13.03 -2.38
N PRO A 4 -0.47 11.73 -2.57
CA PRO A 4 -1.52 11.05 -1.84
C PRO A 4 -1.27 11.18 -0.34
N SER A 5 -2.32 11.35 0.45
CA SER A 5 -2.20 11.36 1.91
C SER A 5 -1.99 9.94 2.45
N ASP A 6 -1.61 9.83 3.71
CA ASP A 6 -1.44 8.51 4.35
C ASP A 6 -2.75 7.71 4.34
N ASP A 7 -3.89 8.39 4.52
CA ASP A 7 -5.23 7.82 4.34
C ASP A 7 -5.50 7.33 2.91
N ASP A 8 -5.04 8.05 1.88
CA ASP A 8 -5.20 7.62 0.48
C ASP A 8 -4.42 6.34 0.21
N LEU A 9 -3.19 6.25 0.74
CA LEU A 9 -2.34 5.07 0.62
C LEU A 9 -2.94 3.89 1.38
N PHE A 10 -3.46 4.12 2.58
CA PHE A 10 -4.10 3.10 3.39
C PHE A 10 -5.39 2.57 2.74
N ASN A 11 -6.24 3.46 2.24
CA ASN A 11 -7.46 3.07 1.51
C ASN A 11 -7.14 2.34 0.21
N ALA A 12 -6.11 2.77 -0.53
CA ALA A 12 -5.65 2.06 -1.72
C ALA A 12 -5.11 0.67 -1.38
N LEU A 13 -4.37 0.53 -0.27
CA LEU A 13 -3.90 -0.75 0.26
C LEU A 13 -5.07 -1.65 0.60
N ARG A 14 -5.97 -1.17 1.44
CA ARG A 14 -7.15 -1.91 1.87
C ARG A 14 -8.00 -2.35 0.68
N GLY A 15 -8.24 -1.45 -0.27
CA GLY A 15 -8.99 -1.76 -1.50
C GLY A 15 -8.29 -2.83 -2.35
N TYR A 16 -6.97 -2.75 -2.52
CA TYR A 16 -6.21 -3.79 -3.21
C TYR A 16 -6.29 -5.13 -2.46
N LEU A 17 -6.01 -5.13 -1.16
CA LEU A 17 -6.02 -6.31 -0.31
C LEU A 17 -7.39 -6.99 -0.25
N SER A 18 -8.49 -6.24 -0.28
CA SER A 18 -9.85 -6.80 -0.33
C SER A 18 -10.18 -7.54 -1.64
N THR A 19 -9.44 -7.28 -2.71
CA THR A 19 -9.61 -7.99 -4.00
C THR A 19 -8.68 -9.17 -4.17
N GLN A 20 -7.65 -9.26 -3.33
CA GLN A 20 -6.66 -10.32 -3.38
C GLN A 20 -6.95 -11.36 -2.29
N ASP A 21 -6.37 -12.54 -2.46
CA ASP A 21 -6.39 -13.54 -1.40
C ASP A 21 -5.35 -13.16 -0.32
N LEU A 22 -5.83 -12.84 0.88
CA LEU A 22 -5.00 -12.37 2.00
C LEU A 22 -3.97 -13.41 2.44
N MET A 23 -4.20 -14.72 2.20
CA MET A 23 -3.27 -15.78 2.57
C MET A 23 -2.08 -15.85 1.60
N THR A 24 -2.23 -15.35 0.37
CA THR A 24 -1.18 -15.35 -0.66
C THR A 24 -0.47 -14.00 -0.80
N VAL A 25 -1.13 -12.91 -0.38
CA VAL A 25 -0.55 -11.58 -0.48
C VAL A 25 0.63 -11.42 0.46
N THR A 26 1.74 -10.93 -0.12
CA THR A 26 2.93 -10.54 0.65
C THR A 26 3.06 -9.02 0.72
N LYS A 27 3.83 -8.53 1.72
CA LYS A 27 4.20 -7.11 1.85
C LYS A 27 4.77 -6.53 0.57
N LYS A 28 5.53 -7.33 -0.18
CA LYS A 28 6.11 -6.93 -1.46
C LYS A 28 5.04 -6.66 -2.50
N MET A 29 4.08 -7.58 -2.69
CA MET A 29 3.00 -7.43 -3.68
C MET A 29 2.13 -6.22 -3.37
N ALA A 30 1.72 -6.07 -2.11
CA ALA A 30 0.92 -4.94 -1.67
C ALA A 30 1.67 -3.61 -1.92
N ARG A 31 2.96 -3.52 -1.59
CA ARG A 31 3.77 -2.33 -1.87
C ARG A 31 3.90 -2.06 -3.36
N GLU A 32 4.19 -3.07 -4.18
CA GLU A 32 4.31 -2.93 -5.64
C GLU A 32 3.01 -2.44 -6.27
N ALA A 33 1.86 -2.93 -5.81
CA ALA A 33 0.55 -2.49 -6.28
C ALA A 33 0.30 -0.99 -5.99
N ILE A 34 0.72 -0.51 -4.81
CA ILE A 34 0.61 0.90 -4.45
C ILE A 34 1.58 1.76 -5.26
N MET A 35 2.82 1.30 -5.42
CA MET A 35 3.80 1.98 -6.28
C MET A 35 3.31 2.08 -7.72
N ALA A 36 2.66 1.04 -8.24
CA ALA A 36 2.04 1.05 -9.56
C ALA A 36 0.82 2.00 -9.66
N LYS A 37 0.04 2.15 -8.58
CA LYS A 37 -1.06 3.12 -8.49
C LYS A 37 -0.57 4.56 -8.39
N PHE A 38 0.59 4.79 -7.76
CA PHE A 38 1.15 6.12 -7.53
C PHE A 38 2.58 6.26 -8.10
N PRO A 39 2.79 6.13 -9.42
CA PRO A 39 4.12 6.11 -10.02
C PRO A 39 4.84 7.46 -10.00
N LYS A 40 4.11 8.56 -9.75
CA LYS A 40 4.64 9.93 -9.70
C LYS A 40 5.01 10.40 -8.30
N VAL A 41 4.87 9.53 -7.29
CA VAL A 41 5.06 9.88 -5.88
C VAL A 41 6.36 9.28 -5.41
N GLU A 42 7.20 10.08 -4.78
CA GLU A 42 8.38 9.57 -4.11
C GLU A 42 7.95 8.80 -2.85
N LEU A 43 7.81 7.48 -2.99
CA LEU A 43 7.35 6.59 -1.92
C LEU A 43 8.50 6.13 -1.01
N ALA A 44 9.73 6.62 -1.20
CA ALA A 44 10.88 6.21 -0.39
C ALA A 44 10.65 6.52 1.10
N SER A 45 10.19 7.73 1.43
CA SER A 45 9.83 8.11 2.81
C SER A 45 8.57 7.42 3.32
N ARG A 46 7.73 6.87 2.44
CA ARG A 46 6.45 6.23 2.79
C ARG A 46 6.52 4.70 2.83
N LYS A 47 7.67 4.14 2.51
CA LYS A 47 7.91 2.70 2.48
C LYS A 47 7.67 2.05 3.85
N ASP A 48 8.12 2.69 4.93
CA ASP A 48 7.87 2.23 6.30
C ASP A 48 6.38 2.30 6.66
N PHE A 49 5.70 3.40 6.33
CA PHE A 49 4.25 3.53 6.53
C PHE A 49 3.47 2.43 5.79
N LEU A 50 3.83 2.16 4.52
CA LEU A 50 3.20 1.10 3.74
C LEU A 50 3.43 -0.27 4.38
N ASN A 51 4.66 -0.58 4.81
CA ASN A 51 4.96 -1.84 5.48
C ASN A 51 4.14 -2.03 6.76
N GLN A 52 4.10 -1.01 7.63
CA GLN A 52 3.30 -1.04 8.87
C GLN A 52 1.81 -1.17 8.58
N SER A 53 1.31 -0.45 7.58
CA SER A 53 -0.09 -0.52 7.15
C SER A 53 -0.44 -1.92 6.65
N ILE A 54 0.46 -2.55 5.89
CA ILE A 54 0.26 -3.92 5.42
C ILE A 54 0.23 -4.90 6.61
N ASP A 55 1.19 -4.82 7.54
CA ASP A 55 1.17 -5.65 8.75
C ASP A 55 -0.13 -5.48 9.54
N LYS A 56 -0.61 -4.24 9.66
CA LYS A 56 -1.85 -3.94 10.38
C LYS A 56 -3.11 -4.50 9.71
N ILE A 57 -3.09 -4.68 8.39
CA ILE A 57 -4.23 -5.24 7.64
C ILE A 57 -4.14 -6.78 7.58
N LEU A 58 -2.93 -7.34 7.62
CA LEU A 58 -2.68 -8.79 7.57
C LEU A 58 -2.59 -9.46 8.95
N SER A 59 -2.45 -8.68 10.03
CA SER A 59 -2.55 -9.15 11.43
C SER A 59 -4.01 -9.24 11.87
#